data_AF-A0A397UH24-F1
#
_entry.id   AF-A0A397UH24-F1
#
_cell.length_a   1.000
_cell.length_b   1.000
_cell.length_c   1.000
_cell.angle_alpha   90.00
_cell.angle_beta   90.00
_cell.angle_gamma   90.00
#
_symmetry.space_group_name_H-M   'P 1'
#
loop_
_entity.id
_entity.type
_entity.pdbx_description
1 polymer ?
#
loop_
_entity_poly.entity_id
_entity_poly.type
_entity_poly.pdbx_seq_one_letter_code
_entity_poly.pdbx_strand_id
1 'polypeptide(L)'
;MNRVRWKHGDELTLHVIGKNQTENTLQNAHAFLYNSHIIVPIHGKVLRSMRLGRDEGQEFQAIFNKPQSSFQKSSSSSIYSFSPKKPYLSQIIIKAGHYIDSITFIWSDNTVIETGGDGGSEHEFTLDEDEKIVGLNVRAGWHIDGIEIKTNKKSSGWIGGSGGSMRLLHVPKGHEMIGIYGSGDCYVNSLGIIYKKL
;
A
#
# COMPACT_ATOMS: atom_id res chain seq x y z
N MET A 1 2.88 -38.80 -19.10
CA MET A 1 2.73 -37.36 -18.81
C MET A 1 1.37 -36.91 -19.32
N ASN A 2 0.43 -36.57 -18.45
CA ASN A 2 -0.83 -35.96 -18.87
C ASN A 2 -0.53 -34.53 -19.32
N ARG A 3 -0.65 -34.26 -20.64
CA ARG A 3 -0.64 -32.89 -21.15
C ARG A 3 -2.02 -32.31 -20.93
N VAL A 4 -2.12 -31.30 -20.07
CA VAL A 4 -3.32 -30.48 -19.97
C VAL A 4 -3.48 -29.73 -21.29
N ARG A 5 -4.62 -29.90 -21.97
CA ARG A 5 -4.96 -29.18 -23.20
C ARG A 5 -5.84 -28.00 -22.83
N TRP A 6 -5.25 -26.81 -22.76
CA TRP A 6 -5.96 -25.56 -22.52
C TRP A 6 -6.77 -25.15 -23.76
N LYS A 7 -7.98 -24.64 -23.55
CA LYS A 7 -8.87 -24.03 -24.54
C LYS A 7 -9.02 -22.54 -24.27
N HIS A 8 -9.50 -21.82 -25.27
CA HIS A 8 -9.90 -20.43 -25.10
C HIS A 8 -11.07 -20.35 -24.08
N GLY A 9 -10.90 -19.54 -23.04
CA GLY A 9 -11.86 -19.40 -21.94
C GLY A 9 -11.59 -20.29 -20.71
N ASP A 10 -10.60 -21.19 -20.75
CA ASP A 10 -10.22 -21.96 -19.56
C ASP A 10 -9.60 -21.04 -18.49
N GLU A 11 -9.99 -21.25 -17.23
CA GLU A 11 -9.44 -20.55 -16.07
C GLU A 11 -8.46 -21.44 -15.29
N LEU A 12 -7.34 -20.85 -14.86
CA LEU A 12 -6.37 -21.52 -13.99
C LEU A 12 -6.65 -21.15 -12.53
N THR A 13 -7.20 -22.10 -11.78
CA THR A 13 -7.36 -22.00 -10.31
C THR A 13 -6.16 -22.63 -9.60
N LEU A 14 -5.59 -21.94 -8.63
CA LEU A 14 -4.59 -22.51 -7.72
C LEU A 14 -5.23 -22.72 -6.35
N HIS A 15 -5.35 -23.98 -5.92
CA HIS A 15 -5.74 -24.35 -4.56
C HIS A 15 -4.50 -24.80 -3.80
N VAL A 16 -4.24 -24.15 -2.67
CA VAL A 16 -3.07 -24.41 -1.82
C VAL A 16 -3.57 -24.79 -0.44
N ILE A 17 -3.20 -26.00 -0.01
CA ILE A 17 -3.50 -26.52 1.32
C ILE A 17 -2.20 -26.48 2.13
N GLY A 18 -2.18 -25.63 3.16
CA GLY A 18 -1.07 -25.57 4.12
C GLY A 18 -0.99 -26.85 4.97
N LYS A 19 0.18 -27.12 5.55
CA LYS A 19 0.39 -28.28 6.45
C LYS A 19 -0.55 -28.27 7.68
N ASN A 20 -1.05 -27.11 8.05
CA ASN A 20 -2.03 -26.90 9.12
C ASN A 20 -3.48 -26.87 8.60
N GLN A 21 -3.75 -27.44 7.41
CA GLN A 21 -5.06 -27.48 6.76
C GLN A 21 -5.67 -26.10 6.46
N THR A 22 -4.84 -25.06 6.40
CA THR A 22 -5.28 -23.75 5.90
C THR A 22 -5.42 -23.82 4.38
N GLU A 23 -6.62 -23.55 3.88
CA GLU A 23 -6.90 -23.53 2.46
C GLU A 23 -6.85 -22.10 1.91
N ASN A 24 -6.16 -21.94 0.77
CA ASN A 24 -6.12 -20.68 0.04
C ASN A 24 -6.40 -20.97 -1.44
N THR A 25 -7.30 -20.20 -2.03
CA THR A 25 -7.71 -20.37 -3.43
C THR A 25 -7.45 -19.09 -4.21
N LEU A 26 -6.63 -19.17 -5.25
CA LEU A 26 -6.57 -18.17 -6.30
C LEU A 26 -7.49 -18.61 -7.44
N GLN A 27 -8.69 -18.03 -7.50
CA GLN A 27 -9.75 -18.46 -8.44
C GLN A 27 -9.35 -18.30 -9.90
N ASN A 28 -8.66 -17.21 -10.26
CA ASN A 28 -8.24 -16.98 -11.64
C ASN A 28 -6.82 -16.39 -11.66
N ALA A 29 -5.83 -17.25 -11.88
CA ALA A 29 -4.43 -16.88 -11.93
C ALA A 29 -4.11 -15.92 -13.10
N HIS A 30 -4.81 -16.05 -14.23
CA HIS A 30 -4.62 -15.15 -15.36
C HIS A 30 -5.12 -13.75 -15.06
N ALA A 31 -6.34 -13.63 -14.53
CA ALA A 31 -6.90 -12.35 -14.08
C ALA A 31 -6.05 -11.74 -12.97
N PHE A 32 -5.53 -12.55 -12.05
CA PHE A 32 -4.59 -12.09 -11.04
C PHE A 32 -3.32 -11.50 -11.67
N LEU A 33 -2.66 -12.20 -12.59
CA LEU A 33 -1.47 -11.70 -13.28
C LEU A 33 -1.76 -10.45 -14.11
N TYR A 34 -2.92 -10.36 -14.73
CA TYR A 34 -3.30 -9.19 -15.51
C TYR A 34 -3.57 -7.98 -14.60
N ASN A 35 -4.40 -8.16 -13.58
CA ASN A 35 -4.83 -7.12 -12.66
C ASN A 35 -3.75 -6.75 -11.63
N SER A 36 -2.70 -7.56 -11.46
CA SER A 36 -1.58 -7.25 -10.56
C SER A 36 -0.61 -6.25 -11.18
N HIS A 37 -0.72 -5.91 -12.46
CA HIS A 37 0.15 -4.92 -13.08
C HIS A 37 -0.52 -3.55 -13.17
N ILE A 38 0.21 -2.52 -12.76
CA ILE A 38 -0.18 -1.13 -12.97
C ILE A 38 0.98 -0.36 -13.60
N ILE A 39 0.67 0.75 -14.27
CA ILE A 39 1.69 1.68 -14.77
C ILE A 39 1.76 2.84 -13.78
N VAL A 40 2.91 2.98 -13.13
CA VAL A 40 3.18 4.10 -12.23
C VAL A 40 4.14 5.07 -12.93
N PRO A 41 3.87 6.39 -12.93
CA PRO A 41 4.81 7.37 -13.44
C PRO A 41 6.22 7.12 -12.87
N ILE A 42 7.26 7.24 -13.70
CA ILE A 42 8.68 6.95 -13.39
C ILE A 42 9.02 5.45 -13.28
N HIS A 43 8.19 4.66 -12.63
CA HIS A 43 8.50 3.25 -12.38
C HIS A 43 8.08 2.32 -13.52
N GLY A 44 7.23 2.79 -14.43
CA GLY A 44 6.74 2.00 -15.55
C GLY A 44 5.81 0.89 -15.05
N LYS A 45 5.93 -0.30 -15.64
CA LYS A 45 5.12 -1.47 -15.26
C LYS A 45 5.57 -2.03 -13.92
N VAL A 46 4.71 -1.94 -12.91
CA VAL A 46 4.97 -2.42 -11.55
C VAL A 46 3.88 -3.39 -11.11
N LEU A 47 4.09 -4.06 -9.97
CA LEU A 47 3.17 -5.03 -9.40
C LEU A 47 2.41 -4.44 -8.22
N ARG A 48 1.18 -4.90 -8.00
CA ARG A 48 0.42 -4.69 -6.77
C ARG A 48 0.09 -6.03 -6.10
N SER A 49 -0.01 -6.03 -4.78
CA SER A 49 -0.47 -7.21 -4.02
C SER A 49 -1.95 -7.48 -4.25
N MET A 50 -2.48 -8.51 -3.60
CA MET A 50 -3.91 -8.52 -3.31
C MET A 50 -4.24 -7.39 -2.34
N ARG A 51 -5.46 -6.86 -2.47
CA ARG A 51 -6.05 -5.92 -1.55
C ARG A 51 -6.57 -6.68 -0.32
N LEU A 52 -6.41 -6.10 0.86
CA LEU A 52 -7.01 -6.52 2.12
C LEU A 52 -8.19 -5.57 2.44
N GLY A 53 -9.23 -6.07 3.10
CA GLY A 53 -10.45 -5.30 3.37
C GLY A 53 -11.41 -5.25 2.18
N ARG A 54 -12.38 -4.34 2.22
CA ARG A 54 -13.46 -4.24 1.23
C ARG A 54 -13.13 -3.21 0.14
N ASP A 55 -13.40 -3.57 -1.11
CA ASP A 55 -13.19 -2.70 -2.29
C ASP A 55 -14.33 -1.68 -2.43
N GLU A 56 -14.45 -0.79 -1.45
CA GLU A 56 -15.46 0.27 -1.40
C GLU A 56 -14.84 1.59 -0.92
N GLY A 57 -15.43 2.70 -1.36
CA GLY A 57 -14.97 4.05 -1.03
C GLY A 57 -14.06 4.67 -2.10
N GLN A 58 -13.46 5.81 -1.75
CA GLN A 58 -12.59 6.56 -2.63
C GLN A 58 -11.21 5.88 -2.72
N GLU A 59 -10.78 5.55 -3.94
CA GLU A 59 -9.45 4.97 -4.18
C GLU A 59 -8.34 5.98 -3.92
N PHE A 60 -7.22 5.49 -3.40
CA PHE A 60 -5.98 6.24 -3.23
C PHE A 60 -4.75 5.42 -3.62
N GLN A 61 -3.67 6.12 -4.00
CA GLN A 61 -2.35 5.55 -4.21
C GLN A 61 -1.27 6.50 -3.67
N ALA A 62 -0.49 6.03 -2.70
CA ALA A 62 0.65 6.73 -2.14
C ALA A 62 1.95 6.12 -2.67
N ILE A 63 2.51 6.71 -3.73
CA ILE A 63 3.81 6.32 -4.28
C ILE A 63 4.93 7.04 -3.52
N PHE A 64 5.82 6.28 -2.89
CA PHE A 64 6.82 6.80 -1.95
C PHE A 64 7.86 7.68 -2.63
N ASN A 65 8.27 7.31 -3.85
CA ASN A 65 9.20 8.10 -4.65
C ASN A 65 8.45 8.82 -5.77
N LYS A 66 8.39 10.15 -5.71
CA LYS A 66 7.72 10.99 -6.71
C LYS A 66 8.70 11.54 -7.74
N PRO A 67 8.22 11.98 -8.92
CA PRO A 67 9.08 12.73 -9.83
C PRO A 67 9.52 13.99 -9.12
N GLN A 68 10.69 14.52 -9.48
CA GLN A 68 10.99 15.90 -9.09
C GLN A 68 9.83 16.75 -9.61
N SER A 69 9.16 17.45 -8.70
CA SER A 69 8.09 18.35 -9.09
C SER A 69 8.70 19.41 -10.01
N SER A 70 8.38 19.33 -11.29
CA SER A 70 8.60 20.45 -12.17
C SER A 70 7.57 21.51 -11.77
N PHE A 71 8.04 22.54 -11.05
CA PHE A 71 7.32 23.78 -10.76
C PHE A 71 6.20 23.68 -9.70
N GLN A 72 6.49 24.09 -8.46
CA GLN A 72 5.48 24.54 -7.50
C GLN A 72 5.39 26.07 -7.50
N LYS A 73 4.18 26.60 -7.65
CA LYS A 73 3.88 28.03 -7.58
C LYS A 73 3.65 28.41 -6.12
N SER A 74 4.54 29.18 -5.51
CA SER A 74 4.25 29.82 -4.22
C SER A 74 3.44 31.10 -4.48
N SER A 75 2.36 31.27 -3.72
CA SER A 75 1.34 32.31 -3.97
C SER A 75 1.77 33.74 -3.60
N SER A 76 3.04 34.02 -3.30
CA SER A 76 3.42 35.37 -2.82
C SER A 76 4.83 35.86 -3.10
N SER A 77 5.71 35.14 -3.81
CA SER A 77 7.02 35.69 -4.23
C SER A 77 7.59 34.88 -5.38
N SER A 78 8.05 35.56 -6.43
CA SER A 78 8.62 35.00 -7.67
C SER A 78 9.96 34.29 -7.51
N ILE A 79 10.19 33.59 -6.39
CA ILE A 79 11.39 32.81 -6.13
C ILE A 79 11.06 31.35 -6.46
N TYR A 80 11.60 30.88 -7.58
CA TYR A 80 11.57 29.48 -7.96
C TYR A 80 12.57 28.70 -7.09
N SER A 81 12.09 27.95 -6.09
CA SER A 81 12.95 27.02 -5.36
C SER A 81 13.04 25.70 -6.13
N PHE A 82 14.12 25.53 -6.87
CA PHE A 82 14.50 24.21 -7.37
C PHE A 82 15.04 23.40 -6.19
N SER A 83 14.27 22.41 -5.71
CA SER A 83 14.82 21.43 -4.79
C SER A 83 15.60 20.39 -5.60
N PRO A 84 16.94 20.27 -5.44
CA PRO A 84 17.73 19.30 -6.21
C PRO A 84 17.44 17.84 -5.80
N LYS A 85 16.70 17.62 -4.71
CA LYS A 85 16.40 16.30 -4.18
C LYS A 85 15.00 15.83 -4.60
N LYS A 86 14.90 14.55 -4.96
CA LYS A 86 13.61 13.90 -5.23
C LYS A 86 12.78 13.87 -3.93
N PRO A 87 11.49 14.21 -3.96
CA PRO A 87 10.65 14.09 -2.79
C PRO A 87 10.60 12.64 -2.31
N TYR A 88 10.77 12.45 -1.01
CA TYR A 88 10.60 11.17 -0.32
C TYR A 88 9.42 11.27 0.65
N LEU A 89 8.83 10.12 1.00
CA LEU A 89 7.80 10.07 2.02
C LEU A 89 8.44 10.31 3.39
N SER A 90 8.12 11.42 4.04
CA SER A 90 8.76 11.86 5.28
C SER A 90 7.92 11.56 6.53
N GLN A 91 6.60 11.45 6.38
CA GLN A 91 5.71 11.18 7.50
C GLN A 91 4.47 10.41 7.06
N ILE A 92 4.01 9.54 7.95
CA ILE A 92 2.69 8.90 7.89
C ILE A 92 1.98 9.23 9.19
N ILE A 93 0.79 9.80 9.10
CA ILE A 93 -0.10 10.02 10.24
C ILE A 93 -1.25 9.02 10.13
N ILE A 94 -1.53 8.30 11.21
CA ILE A 94 -2.60 7.30 11.26
C ILE A 94 -3.53 7.68 12.40
N LYS A 95 -4.81 7.84 12.08
CA LYS A 95 -5.85 8.00 13.11
C LYS A 95 -6.57 6.68 13.29
N ALA A 96 -6.69 6.22 14.53
CA ALA A 96 -7.24 4.91 14.83
C ALA A 96 -8.03 4.85 16.13
N GLY A 97 -9.09 4.05 16.10
CA GLY A 97 -9.82 3.56 17.26
C GLY A 97 -9.94 2.03 17.20
N HIS A 98 -11.16 1.52 17.07
CA HIS A 98 -11.40 0.10 16.79
C HIS A 98 -10.99 -0.32 15.37
N TYR A 99 -11.03 0.64 14.43
CA TYR A 99 -10.56 0.52 13.06
C TYR A 99 -9.52 1.62 12.79
N ILE A 100 -8.87 1.55 11.63
CA ILE A 100 -8.10 2.67 11.10
C ILE A 100 -9.09 3.66 10.49
N ASP A 101 -9.24 4.83 11.14
CA ASP A 101 -10.10 5.91 10.72
C ASP A 101 -9.51 6.63 9.50
N SER A 102 -8.23 7.00 9.54
CA SER A 102 -7.54 7.59 8.39
C SER A 102 -6.05 7.30 8.32
N ILE A 103 -5.49 7.46 7.12
CA ILE A 103 -4.05 7.47 6.87
C ILE A 103 -3.70 8.68 6.01
N THR A 104 -2.77 9.49 6.49
CA THR A 104 -2.25 10.67 5.79
C THR A 104 -0.77 10.47 5.50
N PHE A 105 -0.42 10.51 4.22
CA PHE A 105 0.94 10.43 3.70
C PHE A 105 1.45 11.83 3.39
N ILE A 106 2.61 12.19 3.93
CA ILE A 106 3.23 13.50 3.75
C ILE A 106 4.64 13.30 3.20
N TRP A 107 4.94 13.98 2.10
CA TRP A 107 6.25 13.96 1.47
C TRP A 107 7.07 15.19 1.86
N SER A 108 8.39 15.08 1.68
CA SER A 108 9.35 16.15 1.99
C SER A 108 9.15 17.44 1.19
N ASP A 109 8.32 17.42 0.15
CA ASP A 109 7.90 18.59 -0.64
C ASP A 109 6.52 19.15 -0.23
N ASN A 110 6.02 18.73 0.93
CA ASN A 110 4.71 19.05 1.50
C ASN A 110 3.52 18.57 0.65
N THR A 111 3.72 17.68 -0.32
CA THR A 111 2.60 16.99 -0.94
C THR A 111 1.92 16.12 0.11
N VAL A 112 0.58 16.09 0.12
CA VAL A 112 -0.22 15.29 1.06
C VAL A 112 -1.20 14.42 0.27
N ILE A 113 -1.37 13.18 0.72
CA ILE A 113 -2.46 12.29 0.31
C ILE A 113 -3.12 11.77 1.58
N GLU A 114 -4.43 11.92 1.69
CA GLU A 114 -5.23 11.47 2.83
C GLU A 114 -6.36 10.56 2.36
N THR A 115 -6.74 9.61 3.20
CA THR A 115 -7.86 8.70 2.98
C THR A 115 -8.47 8.31 4.32
N GLY A 116 -9.79 8.13 4.35
CA GLY A 116 -10.54 7.86 5.56
C GLY A 116 -11.17 9.11 6.18
N GLY A 117 -11.59 9.01 7.44
CA GLY A 117 -12.38 10.03 8.13
C GLY A 117 -11.69 10.67 9.34
N ASP A 118 -12.44 11.53 10.05
CA ASP A 118 -11.89 12.39 11.11
C ASP A 118 -11.89 11.76 12.52
N GLY A 119 -12.23 10.47 12.63
CA GLY A 119 -12.28 9.74 13.91
C GLY A 119 -10.90 9.34 14.46
N GLY A 120 -10.91 8.63 15.59
CA GLY A 120 -9.71 7.98 16.14
C GLY A 120 -8.71 8.90 16.85
N SER A 121 -7.73 8.28 17.52
CA SER A 121 -6.56 8.94 18.10
C SER A 121 -5.42 8.96 17.09
N GLU A 122 -4.67 10.05 17.07
CA GLU A 122 -3.60 10.29 16.10
C GLU A 122 -2.29 9.64 16.51
N HIS A 123 -1.61 9.03 15.53
CA HIS A 123 -0.30 8.41 15.67
C HIS A 123 0.60 8.85 14.51
N GLU A 124 1.69 9.52 14.85
CA GLU A 124 2.67 9.96 13.86
C GLU A 124 3.82 8.96 13.71
N PHE A 125 4.23 8.73 12.47
CA PHE A 125 5.38 7.91 12.12
C PHE A 125 6.25 8.64 11.10
N THR A 126 7.43 9.09 11.52
CA THR A 126 8.38 9.83 10.68
C THR A 126 9.42 8.90 10.05
N LEU A 127 9.83 9.22 8.83
CA LEU A 127 10.82 8.47 8.06
C LEU A 127 12.01 9.37 7.71
N ASP A 128 13.21 8.83 7.83
CA ASP A 128 14.42 9.48 7.31
C ASP A 128 14.45 9.40 5.77
N GLU A 129 15.25 10.25 5.11
CA GLU A 129 15.42 10.27 3.65
C GLU A 129 15.85 8.91 3.05
N ASP A 130 16.64 8.12 3.78
CA ASP A 130 17.13 6.80 3.39
C ASP A 130 16.31 5.64 4.00
N GLU A 131 15.21 5.95 4.69
CA GLU A 131 14.34 4.96 5.33
C GLU A 131 13.27 4.47 4.35
N LYS A 132 13.23 3.15 4.16
CA LYS A 132 12.32 2.47 3.24
C LYS A 132 11.33 1.62 4.01
N ILE A 133 10.06 1.72 3.66
CA ILE A 133 9.04 0.77 4.13
C ILE A 133 9.30 -0.58 3.46
N VAL A 134 9.45 -1.62 4.26
CA VAL A 134 9.78 -2.98 3.80
C VAL A 134 8.63 -3.97 4.00
N GLY A 135 7.64 -3.61 4.81
CA GLY A 135 6.47 -4.46 5.04
C GLY A 135 5.42 -3.80 5.90
N LEU A 136 4.21 -4.35 5.80
CA LEU A 136 3.09 -4.00 6.68
C LEU A 136 2.56 -5.28 7.33
N ASN A 137 2.35 -5.25 8.64
CA ASN A 137 1.44 -6.20 9.27
C ASN A 137 0.07 -5.53 9.36
N VAL A 138 -0.97 -6.17 8.86
CA VAL A 138 -2.30 -5.60 8.76
C VAL A 138 -3.31 -6.56 9.32
N ARG A 139 -4.20 -6.09 10.20
CA ARG A 139 -5.42 -6.79 10.56
C ARG A 139 -6.55 -6.21 9.72
N ALA A 140 -7.26 -7.08 9.02
CA ALA A 140 -8.38 -6.67 8.17
C ALA A 140 -9.56 -7.63 8.30
N GLY A 141 -10.75 -7.06 8.39
CA GLY A 141 -12.05 -7.69 8.26
C GLY A 141 -12.82 -7.05 7.10
N TRP A 142 -13.92 -6.35 7.43
CA TRP A 142 -14.61 -5.48 6.47
C TRP A 142 -13.86 -4.17 6.22
N HIS A 143 -13.23 -3.63 7.26
CA HIS A 143 -12.33 -2.48 7.20
C HIS A 143 -10.91 -2.91 7.61
N ILE A 144 -9.97 -1.98 7.55
CA ILE A 144 -8.66 -2.17 8.18
C ILE A 144 -8.80 -1.92 9.68
N ASP A 145 -8.62 -2.97 10.47
CA ASP A 145 -8.74 -2.92 11.92
C ASP A 145 -7.49 -2.33 12.58
N GLY A 146 -6.31 -2.69 12.06
CA GLY A 146 -5.04 -2.23 12.62
C GLY A 146 -3.86 -2.50 11.71
N ILE A 147 -2.77 -1.77 11.94
CA ILE A 147 -1.58 -1.77 11.11
C ILE A 147 -0.31 -1.58 11.94
N GLU A 148 0.76 -2.22 11.51
CA GLU A 148 2.13 -1.91 11.90
C GLU A 148 2.95 -1.69 10.62
N ILE A 149 3.64 -0.55 10.55
CA ILE A 149 4.54 -0.19 9.46
C ILE A 149 5.96 -0.60 9.85
N LYS A 150 6.59 -1.41 9.00
CA LYS A 150 7.99 -1.82 9.17
C LYS A 150 8.87 -1.17 8.12
N THR A 151 9.99 -0.63 8.57
CA THR A 151 11.03 -0.07 7.71
C THR A 151 12.31 -0.88 7.81
N ASN A 152 13.31 -0.54 7.00
CA ASN A 152 14.67 -1.06 7.12
C ASN A 152 15.39 -0.61 8.41
N LYS A 153 14.81 0.33 9.19
CA LYS A 153 15.42 0.88 10.40
C LYS A 153 14.63 0.61 11.67
N LYS A 154 13.29 0.70 11.62
CA LYS A 154 12.41 0.63 12.80
C LYS A 154 11.01 0.13 12.46
N SER A 155 10.15 0.10 13.48
CA SER A 155 8.72 -0.18 13.35
C SER A 155 7.90 0.95 14.00
N SER A 156 6.71 1.21 13.48
CA SER A 156 5.73 2.11 14.11
C SER A 156 5.18 1.57 15.44
N GLY A 157 5.34 0.26 15.69
CA GLY A 157 4.50 -0.45 16.65
C GLY A 157 3.07 -0.65 16.12
N TRP A 158 2.26 -1.38 16.89
CA TRP A 158 0.88 -1.68 16.50
C TRP A 158 -0.04 -0.48 16.72
N ILE A 159 -0.80 -0.11 15.69
CA ILE A 159 -1.79 0.98 15.71
C ILE A 159 -3.17 0.41 15.33
N GLY A 160 -4.21 0.78 16.07
CA GLY A 160 -5.59 0.33 15.85
C GLY A 160 -5.99 -0.91 16.65
N GLY A 161 -7.13 -1.49 16.27
CA GLY A 161 -7.82 -2.54 17.00
C GLY A 161 -7.24 -3.95 16.82
N SER A 162 -7.88 -4.89 17.50
CA SER A 162 -7.56 -6.34 17.48
C SER A 162 -8.58 -7.18 16.69
N GLY A 163 -9.50 -6.53 15.97
CA GLY A 163 -10.50 -7.16 15.09
C GLY A 163 -9.93 -7.59 13.73
N GLY A 164 -10.66 -8.38 12.96
CA GLY A 164 -10.22 -8.89 11.64
C GLY A 164 -9.27 -10.09 11.70
N SER A 165 -8.54 -10.34 10.61
CA SER A 165 -7.49 -11.37 10.53
C SER A 165 -6.12 -10.75 10.20
N MET A 166 -5.08 -11.21 10.90
CA MET A 166 -3.71 -10.77 10.64
C MET A 166 -3.21 -11.24 9.28
N ARG A 167 -2.61 -10.33 8.51
CA ARG A 167 -2.03 -10.55 7.20
C ARG A 167 -0.71 -9.79 7.08
N LEU A 168 0.20 -10.35 6.31
CA LEU A 168 1.54 -9.80 6.12
C LEU A 168 1.69 -9.34 4.67
N LEU A 169 1.79 -8.04 4.45
CA LEU A 169 2.08 -7.46 3.14
C LEU A 169 3.58 -7.15 3.07
N HIS A 170 4.36 -8.16 2.69
CA HIS A 170 5.79 -8.03 2.43
C HIS A 170 6.08 -8.16 0.94
N VAL A 171 7.11 -7.45 0.49
CA VAL A 171 7.59 -7.63 -0.87
C VAL A 171 8.34 -8.95 -1.04
N PRO A 172 8.20 -9.64 -2.17
CA PRO A 172 9.00 -10.83 -2.46
C PRO A 172 10.50 -10.51 -2.49
N LYS A 173 11.34 -11.51 -2.26
CA LYS A 173 12.81 -11.36 -2.37
C LYS A 173 13.18 -10.79 -3.75
N GLY A 174 14.11 -9.83 -3.78
CA GLY A 174 14.54 -9.16 -5.02
C GLY A 174 13.57 -8.10 -5.53
N HIS A 175 12.64 -7.63 -4.70
CA HIS A 175 11.71 -6.53 -5.01
C HIS A 175 11.82 -5.43 -3.96
N GLU A 176 11.41 -4.22 -4.33
CA GLU A 176 11.23 -3.09 -3.40
C GLU A 176 9.79 -2.60 -3.38
N MET A 177 9.31 -2.24 -2.19
CA MET A 177 8.02 -1.57 -2.04
C MET A 177 8.18 -0.12 -2.49
N ILE A 178 7.28 0.34 -3.34
CA ILE A 178 7.33 1.70 -3.90
C ILE A 178 6.05 2.48 -3.61
N GLY A 179 5.04 1.84 -3.03
CA GLY A 179 3.84 2.53 -2.62
C GLY A 179 2.84 1.66 -1.89
N ILE A 180 1.80 2.32 -1.40
CA ILE A 180 0.61 1.72 -0.81
C ILE A 180 -0.60 2.20 -1.61
N TYR A 181 -1.59 1.34 -1.76
CA TYR A 181 -2.86 1.70 -2.39
C TYR A 181 -4.02 1.14 -1.57
N GLY A 182 -5.22 1.62 -1.85
CA GLY A 182 -6.42 1.12 -1.19
C GLY A 182 -7.59 2.03 -1.43
N SER A 183 -8.55 1.95 -0.52
CA SER A 183 -9.74 2.78 -0.54
C SER A 183 -10.12 3.21 0.87
N GLY A 184 -10.79 4.35 0.96
CA GLY A 184 -11.35 4.84 2.22
C GLY A 184 -12.51 5.79 2.02
N ASP A 185 -13.32 5.92 3.07
CA ASP A 185 -14.42 6.88 3.19
C ASP A 185 -14.47 7.44 4.62
N CYS A 186 -15.38 6.97 5.47
CA CYS A 186 -15.37 7.24 6.91
C CYS A 186 -14.26 6.46 7.63
N TYR A 187 -13.81 5.34 7.05
CA TYR A 187 -12.68 4.53 7.52
C TYR A 187 -11.74 4.19 6.37
N VAL A 188 -10.57 3.65 6.70
CA VAL A 188 -9.75 2.96 5.70
C VAL A 188 -10.35 1.58 5.44
N ASN A 189 -10.99 1.43 4.29
CA ASN A 189 -11.74 0.23 3.91
C ASN A 189 -10.82 -0.86 3.41
N SER A 190 -9.76 -0.47 2.69
CA SER A 190 -8.83 -1.45 2.13
C SER A 190 -7.40 -0.95 1.97
N LEU A 191 -6.48 -1.90 1.93
CA LEU A 191 -5.05 -1.67 1.74
C LEU A 191 -4.38 -2.76 0.91
N GLY A 192 -3.39 -2.35 0.13
CA GLY A 192 -2.44 -3.21 -0.55
C GLY A 192 -1.12 -2.48 -0.80
N ILE A 193 -0.12 -3.22 -1.26
CA ILE A 193 1.22 -2.67 -1.56
C ILE A 193 1.48 -2.66 -3.05
N ILE A 194 2.25 -1.67 -3.49
CA ILE A 194 2.80 -1.56 -4.84
C ILE A 194 4.31 -1.82 -4.74
N TYR A 195 4.82 -2.69 -5.60
CA TYR A 195 6.23 -3.10 -5.57
C TYR A 195 6.77 -3.34 -6.98
N LYS A 196 8.08 -3.22 -7.13
CA LYS A 196 8.76 -3.52 -8.40
C LYS A 196 9.99 -4.39 -8.14
N LYS A 197 10.44 -5.07 -9.18
CA LYS A 197 11.69 -5.82 -9.15
C LYS A 197 12.88 -4.85 -9.06
N LEU A 198 13.89 -5.22 -8.27
CA LEU A 198 15.17 -4.50 -8.19
C LEU A 198 15.96 -4.60 -9.50
#